data_AF-A0A075LQT8-F1
#
_entry.id   AF-A0A075LQT8-F1
#
_cell.length_a   1.000
_cell.length_b   1.000
_cell.length_c   1.000
_cell.angle_alpha   90.00
_cell.angle_beta   90.00
_cell.angle_gamma   90.00
#
_symmetry.space_group_name_H-M   'P 1'
#
loop_
_entity.id
_entity.type
_entity.pdbx_description
1 polymer ?
#
loop_
_entity_poly.entity_id
_entity_poly.type
_entity_poly.pdbx_seq_one_letter_code
_entity_poly.pdbx_strand_id
1 'polypeptide(L)'
;MPELSVFLIIFVMSAIQYLMATRSSFIFGFIIPIVFVAVMSWMFTTNRIESVTMFVVLLIIGLILLIEEWVRGRRSLQKRRKKEMDIMKTKDL
;
A
#
# COMPACT_ATOMS: atom_id res chain seq x y z
N MET A 1 24.37 4.15 15.06
CA MET A 1 23.97 4.01 13.64
C MET A 1 22.53 3.47 13.49
N PRO A 2 21.47 4.11 14.02
CA PRO A 2 20.10 3.58 13.99
C PRO A 2 19.23 4.10 12.82
N GLU A 3 19.79 5.02 12.03
CA GLU A 3 19.04 5.82 11.05
C GLU A 3 18.92 5.07 9.71
N LEU A 4 20.03 4.47 9.26
CA LEU A 4 20.07 3.62 8.06
C LEU A 4 19.21 2.37 8.21
N SER A 5 19.16 1.78 9.41
CA SER A 5 18.40 0.56 9.70
C SER A 5 16.90 0.78 9.54
N VAL A 6 16.41 1.96 9.95
CA VAL A 6 14.99 2.30 9.80
C VAL A 6 14.63 2.67 8.37
N PHE A 7 15.53 3.34 7.65
CA PHE A 7 15.37 3.58 6.23
C PHE A 7 15.25 2.25 5.43
N LEU A 8 16.07 1.27 5.77
CA LEU A 8 16.06 -0.06 5.15
C LEU A 8 14.74 -0.81 5.40
N ILE A 9 14.21 -0.73 6.63
CA ILE A 9 12.93 -1.35 6.98
C ILE A 9 11.77 -0.72 6.21
N ILE A 10 11.73 0.61 6.09
CA ILE A 10 10.70 1.33 5.33
C ILE A 10 10.78 0.97 3.84
N PHE A 11 12.00 0.94 3.29
CA PHE A 11 12.23 0.62 1.89
C PHE A 11 11.79 -0.82 1.55
N VAL A 12 12.15 -1.79 2.39
CA VAL A 12 11.74 -3.19 2.23
C VAL A 12 10.23 -3.36 2.37
N MET A 13 9.59 -2.69 3.34
CA MET A 13 8.13 -2.72 3.47
C MET A 13 7.44 -2.11 2.24
N SER A 14 7.94 -1.00 1.72
CA SER A 14 7.39 -0.34 0.53
C SER A 14 7.53 -1.21 -0.73
N ALA A 15 8.66 -1.90 -0.90
CA ALA A 15 8.87 -2.84 -2.00
C ALA A 15 7.93 -4.06 -1.93
N ILE A 16 7.75 -4.62 -0.74
CA ILE A 16 6.81 -5.73 -0.49
C ILE A 16 5.38 -5.30 -0.78
N GLN A 17 5.03 -4.08 -0.37
CA GLN A 17 3.72 -3.48 -0.59
C GLN A 17 3.37 -3.38 -2.09
N TYR A 18 4.31 -2.91 -2.90
CA TYR A 18 4.14 -2.80 -4.36
C TYR A 18 3.98 -4.17 -5.04
N LEU A 19 4.79 -5.15 -4.63
CA LEU A 19 4.70 -6.53 -5.13
C LEU A 19 3.36 -7.20 -4.77
N MET A 20 2.87 -6.98 -3.56
CA MET A 20 1.58 -7.51 -3.09
C MET A 20 0.38 -6.84 -3.74
N ALA A 21 0.43 -5.53 -4.00
CA ALA A 21 -0.63 -4.81 -4.73
C ALA A 21 -0.80 -5.31 -6.18
N THR A 22 0.26 -5.88 -6.75
CA THR A 22 0.26 -6.44 -8.12
C THR A 22 -0.29 -7.87 -8.17
N ARG A 23 -0.40 -8.58 -7.02
CA ARG A 23 -0.95 -9.94 -6.94
C ARG A 23 -2.44 -9.94 -6.58
N SER A 24 -3.19 -10.92 -7.08
CA SER A 24 -4.65 -10.85 -7.23
C SER A 24 -5.47 -10.95 -5.93
N SER A 25 -4.85 -11.17 -4.77
CA SER A 25 -5.56 -11.38 -3.50
C SER A 25 -5.94 -10.05 -2.86
N PHE A 26 -7.26 -9.84 -2.78
CA PHE A 26 -7.92 -8.72 -2.10
C PHE A 26 -7.39 -8.48 -0.67
N ILE A 27 -7.00 -9.56 0.00
CA ILE A 27 -6.52 -9.63 1.39
C ILE A 27 -5.31 -8.71 1.63
N PHE A 28 -4.42 -8.56 0.63
CA PHE A 28 -3.23 -7.73 0.80
C PHE A 28 -3.51 -6.23 0.83
N GLY A 29 -4.59 -5.77 0.18
CA GLY A 29 -4.99 -4.36 0.22
C GLY A 29 -5.41 -3.88 1.60
N PHE A 30 -5.89 -4.78 2.45
CA PHE A 30 -6.31 -4.48 3.82
C PHE A 30 -5.17 -4.63 4.84
N ILE A 31 -4.27 -5.59 4.62
CA ILE A 31 -3.10 -5.81 5.47
C ILE A 31 -2.16 -4.61 5.46
N ILE A 32 -1.96 -4.00 4.29
CA ILE A 32 -1.01 -2.90 4.11
C ILE A 32 -1.35 -1.67 4.99
N PRO A 33 -2.59 -1.14 4.99
CA PRO A 33 -2.99 -0.07 5.90
C PRO A 33 -2.76 -0.40 7.38
N ILE A 34 -3.01 -1.64 7.80
CA ILE A 34 -2.81 -2.08 9.19
C ILE A 34 -1.32 -2.02 9.56
N VAL A 35 -0.46 -2.56 8.69
CA VAL A 35 1.00 -2.54 8.90
C VAL A 35 1.50 -1.10 8.95
N PHE A 36 1.01 -0.22 8.08
CA PHE A 36 1.36 1.20 8.07
C PHE A 36 1.02 1.88 9.40
N VAL A 37 -0.18 1.64 9.95
CA VAL A 37 -0.59 2.19 11.26
C VAL A 37 0.31 1.67 12.38
N ALA A 38 0.65 0.37 12.38
CA ALA A 38 1.53 -0.21 13.39
C ALA A 38 2.93 0.42 13.37
N VAL A 39 3.50 0.64 12.19
CA VAL A 39 4.82 1.29 12.03
C VAL A 39 4.79 2.75 12.48
N MET A 40 3.78 3.51 12.05
CA MET A 40 3.62 4.90 12.48
C MET A 40 3.48 4.99 14.00
N SER A 41 2.68 4.10 14.60
CA SER A 41 2.49 4.06 16.06
C SER A 41 3.79 3.73 16.78
N TRP A 42 4.59 2.79 16.26
CA TRP A 42 5.91 2.47 16.80
C TRP A 42 6.89 3.64 16.71
N MET A 43 6.89 4.38 15.60
CA MET A 43 7.72 5.59 15.46
C MET A 43 7.32 6.68 16.45
N PHE A 44 6.02 6.83 16.71
CA PHE A 44 5.52 7.76 17.71
C PHE A 44 5.92 7.34 19.14
N THR A 45 5.77 6.06 19.51
CA THR A 45 6.13 5.59 20.86
C THR A 45 7.64 5.56 21.13
N THR A 46 8.46 5.49 20.08
CA THR A 46 9.93 5.57 20.19
C THR A 46 10.45 7.01 20.11
N ASN A 47 9.58 8.03 20.22
CA ASN A 47 9.90 9.45 20.10
C ASN A 47 10.64 9.82 18.80
N ARG A 48 10.47 9.05 17.72
CA ARG A 48 10.97 9.43 16.39
C ARG A 48 10.08 10.48 15.74
N ILE A 49 8.83 10.59 16.20
CA ILE A 49 7.90 11.66 15.85
C ILE A 49 7.50 12.33 17.16
N GLU A 50 8.08 13.50 17.44
CA GLU A 50 7.89 14.19 18.72
C GLU A 50 6.53 14.91 18.79
N SER A 51 5.97 15.28 17.63
CA SER A 51 4.72 16.03 17.55
C SER A 51 3.52 15.13 17.26
N VAL A 52 2.55 15.13 18.18
CA VAL A 52 1.25 14.46 18.02
C VAL A 52 0.55 14.94 16.75
N THR A 53 0.56 16.25 16.49
CA THR A 53 -0.06 16.84 15.30
C THR A 53 0.60 16.31 14.02
N MET A 54 1.93 16.25 14.01
CA MET A 54 2.69 15.71 12.87
C MET A 54 2.37 14.23 12.64
N PHE A 55 2.32 13.43 13.71
CA PHE A 55 1.91 12.02 13.65
C PHE A 55 0.52 11.85 13.02
N VAL A 56 -0.49 12.57 13.52
CA VAL A 56 -1.87 12.46 13.03
C VAL A 56 -1.99 12.86 11.56
N VAL A 57 -1.35 13.97 11.17
CA VAL A 57 -1.38 14.44 9.77
C VAL A 57 -0.73 13.43 8.83
N LEU A 58 0.45 12.92 9.18
CA LEU A 58 1.16 11.92 8.37
C LEU A 58 0.38 10.61 8.27
N LEU A 59 -0.23 10.17 9.36
CA LEU A 59 -1.06 8.96 9.39
C LEU A 59 -2.25 9.09 8.44
N ILE A 60 -2.99 10.19 8.51
CA ILE A 60 -4.18 10.42 7.67
C ILE A 60 -3.80 10.50 6.19
N ILE A 61 -2.79 11.30 5.85
CA ILE A 61 -2.35 11.46 4.47
C ILE A 61 -1.84 10.14 3.91
N GLY A 62 -1.03 9.41 4.67
CA GLY A 62 -0.50 8.10 4.27
C GLY A 62 -1.60 7.08 4.01
N LEU A 63 -2.62 7.02 4.88
CA LEU A 63 -3.76 6.12 4.71
C LEU A 63 -4.60 6.46 3.46
N ILE A 64 -4.85 7.74 3.19
CA ILE A 64 -5.59 8.16 1.99
C ILE A 64 -4.84 7.71 0.73
N LEU A 65 -3.54 7.97 0.65
CA LEU A 65 -2.71 7.58 -0.50
C LEU A 65 -2.71 6.06 -0.70
N LEU A 66 -2.55 5.30 0.38
CA LEU A 66 -2.58 3.83 0.38
C LEU A 66 -3.90 3.28 -0.20
N ILE A 67 -5.02 3.84 0.24
CA ILE A 67 -6.34 3.42 -0.24
C ILE A 67 -6.52 3.81 -1.71
N GLU A 68 -6.12 5.01 -2.12
CA GLU A 68 -6.21 5.47 -3.50
C GLU A 68 -5.39 4.61 -4.46
N GLU A 69 -4.14 4.29 -4.12
CA GLU A 69 -3.28 3.43 -4.92
C GLU A 69 -3.88 2.05 -5.09
N TRP A 70 -4.42 1.48 -4.02
CA TRP A 70 -5.06 0.17 -4.07
C TRP A 70 -6.30 0.17 -4.97
N VAL A 71 -7.18 1.17 -4.84
CA VAL A 71 -8.37 1.31 -5.70
C VAL A 71 -7.95 1.47 -7.17
N ARG A 72 -6.92 2.26 -7.43
CA ARG A 72 -6.39 2.48 -8.79
C ARG A 72 -5.83 1.18 -9.38
N GLY A 73 -5.04 0.44 -8.62
CA GLY A 73 -4.48 -0.86 -9.02
C GLY A 73 -5.58 -1.88 -9.34
N ARG A 74 -6.61 -1.96 -8.50
CA ARG A 74 -7.77 -2.85 -8.72
C ARG A 74 -8.56 -2.47 -9.96
N ARG A 75 -8.80 -1.17 -10.19
CA ARG A 75 -9.47 -0.70 -11.41
C ARG A 75 -8.67 -1.07 -12.66
N SER A 76 -7.35 -0.95 -12.62
CA SER A 76 -6.48 -1.35 -13.72
C SER A 76 -6.57 -2.85 -14.02
N LEU A 77 -6.48 -3.70 -12.98
CA LEU A 77 -6.61 -5.16 -13.13
C LEU A 77 -7.96 -5.56 -13.72
N GLN A 78 -9.05 -4.95 -13.25
CA GLN A 78 -10.40 -5.21 -13.77
C GLN A 78 -10.52 -4.80 -15.25
N LYS A 79 -9.95 -3.66 -15.64
CA LYS A 79 -9.93 -3.23 -17.06
C LYS A 79 -9.16 -4.22 -17.93
N ARG A 80 -8.00 -4.72 -17.48
CA ARG A 80 -7.22 -5.72 -18.23
C ARG A 80 -8.00 -7.03 -18.42
N ARG A 81 -8.59 -7.56 -17.34
CA ARG A 81 -9.41 -8.79 -17.40
C ARG A 81 -10.61 -8.63 -18.33
N LYS A 82 -11.30 -7.48 -18.29
CA LYS A 82 -12.43 -7.21 -19.19
C LYS A 82 -11.98 -7.17 -20.66
N LYS A 83 -10.84 -6.54 -20.94
CA LYS A 83 -10.27 -6.50 -22.30
C LYS A 83 -9.85 -7.89 -22.80
N GLU A 84 -9.23 -8.71 -21.95
CA GLU A 84 -8.89 -10.10 -22.28
C GLU A 84 -10.16 -10.93 -22.57
N MET A 85 -11.22 -10.75 -21.78
CA MET A 85 -12.50 -11.43 -21.99
C MET A 85 -13.18 -11.02 -23.30
N ASP A 86 -13.18 -9.73 -23.65
CA ASP A 86 -13.74 -9.26 -24.93
C ASP A 86 -12.96 -9.82 -26.12
N ILE A 87 -11.62 -9.89 -26.04
CA ILE A 87 -10.80 -10.52 -27.08
C ILE A 87 -11.15 -12.00 -27.24
N MET A 88 -11.32 -12.74 -26.13
CA MET A 88 -11.72 -14.15 -26.18
C MET A 88 -13.09 -14.32 -26.84
N LYS A 89 -14.09 -13.49 -26.48
CA LYS A 89 -15.43 -13.52 -27.12
C LYS A 89 -15.40 -13.25 -28.62
N THR A 90 -14.50 -12.37 -29.07
CA THR A 90 -14.41 -12.01 -30.50
C THR A 90 -13.72 -13.10 -31.32
N LYS A 91 -12.90 -13.95 -30.69
CA LYS A 91 -12.25 -15.10 -31.35
C LYS A 91 -13.11 -16.37 -31.37
N ASP A 92 -14.12 -16.42 -30.50
CA ASP A 92 -15.05 -17.55 -30.38
C ASP A 92 -16.27 -17.40 -31.32
N LEU A 93 -16.49 -16.18 -31.85
CA LEU A 93 -17.45 -15.85 -32.92
C LEU A 93 -16.80 -16.02 -34.30
#